data_AF-A0A7V6JV07-F1
#
_entry.id   AF-A0A7V6JV07-F1
#
_cell.length_a   1.000
_cell.length_b   1.000
_cell.length_c   1.000
_cell.angle_alpha   90.00
_cell.angle_beta   90.00
_cell.angle_gamma   90.00
#
_symmetry.space_group_name_H-M   'P 1'
#
loop_
_entity.id
_entity.type
_entity.pdbx_description
1 polymer ?
#
loop_
_entity_poly.entity_id
_entity_poly.type
_entity_poly.pdbx_seq_one_letter_code
_entity_poly.pdbx_strand_id
1 'polypeptide(L)'
;MKKMFYVLAALVMVAALGSCQQDDDEIMLKKKDSVSEAVLPPSDAGITPVIVDGANNGGNVTCAEVAVAFNLPAGYFLCGDKIDFNDGIFDGEFPDGLNVMVQDGVYVEFSMDAPLLIDGVEYVVGAAIVKGGNAANVYFYPGGSMGDKNLSSPVNRSGKPAGLSNLTFCLVKANTLVIATKTYLAVPVEGEEVSYERIGWAVSGGLGVSEEYGLHMGYNYYDFNGENEFELVKATLGAIEGPVGTIKVSDYWVENEHFLEVVMEIDEGFNYVFDDTYLYVGSLAGYEGRWHRVFPWSIEGVFSASRVFRINFDEITL
;
A
#
# COMPACT_ATOMS: atom_id res chain seq x y z
N MET A 1 -38.56 29.24 -84.93
CA MET A 1 -37.97 30.14 -83.92
C MET A 1 -37.03 29.33 -83.05
N LYS A 2 -35.76 29.76 -82.98
CA LYS A 2 -34.68 29.11 -82.23
C LYS A 2 -34.79 29.42 -80.73
N LYS A 3 -34.19 28.50 -79.95
CA LYS A 3 -33.72 28.56 -78.55
C LYS A 3 -34.67 27.84 -77.56
N MET A 4 -34.35 26.59 -77.20
CA MET A 4 -33.47 26.16 -76.07
C MET A 4 -34.18 26.42 -74.74
N PHE A 5 -34.68 25.40 -74.04
CA PHE A 5 -34.00 24.69 -72.94
C PHE A 5 -35.11 23.93 -72.15
N TYR A 6 -35.04 22.75 -71.55
CA TYR A 6 -34.02 21.74 -71.25
C TYR A 6 -34.71 20.37 -71.31
N VAL A 7 -34.01 19.36 -71.82
CA VAL A 7 -34.46 17.98 -72.00
C VAL A 7 -33.82 17.11 -70.90
N LEU A 8 -34.70 16.43 -70.15
CA LEU A 8 -34.69 15.00 -69.82
C LEU A 8 -33.42 14.35 -69.20
N ALA A 9 -33.66 13.79 -68.01
CA ALA A 9 -33.31 12.44 -67.56
C ALA A 9 -31.83 11.98 -67.52
N ALA A 10 -31.36 11.69 -66.30
CA ALA A 10 -31.27 10.31 -65.82
C ALA A 10 -31.07 10.29 -64.30
N LEU A 11 -32.13 9.92 -63.58
CA LEU A 11 -32.15 9.55 -62.17
C LEU A 11 -31.69 8.10 -62.05
N VAL A 12 -30.50 7.84 -61.49
CA VAL A 12 -30.13 6.50 -61.00
C VAL A 12 -29.31 6.63 -59.70
N MET A 13 -29.96 6.16 -58.64
CA MET A 13 -29.46 5.61 -57.38
C MET A 13 -28.73 6.50 -56.37
N VAL A 14 -29.53 6.89 -55.38
CA VAL A 14 -29.17 7.36 -54.05
C VAL A 14 -28.68 6.17 -53.21
N ALA A 15 -27.47 6.37 -52.66
CA ALA A 15 -26.98 6.02 -51.33
C ALA A 15 -27.25 4.63 -50.74
N ALA A 16 -26.17 3.94 -50.37
CA ALA A 16 -25.66 4.06 -49.01
C ALA A 16 -24.35 3.29 -48.87
N LEU A 17 -23.30 3.98 -48.42
CA LEU A 17 -22.64 3.77 -47.14
C LEU A 17 -21.31 4.53 -47.15
N GLY A 18 -21.19 5.43 -46.19
CA GLY A 18 -20.04 6.30 -46.00
C GLY A 18 -18.78 5.50 -45.72
N SER A 19 -17.74 5.82 -46.49
CA SER A 19 -16.34 5.57 -46.20
C SER A 19 -15.53 6.67 -46.89
N CYS A 20 -14.44 7.04 -46.24
CA CYS A 20 -13.36 7.93 -46.71
C CYS A 20 -13.69 9.42 -46.84
N GLN A 21 -13.25 10.20 -45.85
CA GLN A 21 -12.40 11.34 -46.17
C GLN A 21 -11.05 11.12 -45.49
N GLN A 22 -10.18 10.45 -46.25
CA GLN A 22 -8.75 10.71 -46.24
C GLN A 22 -8.49 11.85 -47.23
N ASP A 23 -7.40 12.57 -46.99
CA ASP A 23 -6.66 13.53 -47.84
C ASP A 23 -6.64 14.89 -47.16
N ASP A 24 -5.58 15.19 -46.40
CA ASP A 24 -4.20 15.50 -46.81
C ASP A 24 -4.06 17.02 -46.78
N ASP A 25 -3.30 17.55 -45.82
CA ASP A 25 -2.53 18.75 -46.03
C ASP A 25 -1.37 18.87 -45.02
N GLU A 26 -0.19 18.98 -45.62
CA GLU A 26 1.08 19.54 -45.14
C GLU A 26 1.80 18.93 -43.93
N ILE A 27 2.87 18.19 -44.27
CA ILE A 27 4.04 17.94 -43.44
C ILE A 27 4.69 19.28 -43.06
N MET A 28 4.27 19.85 -41.94
CA MET A 28 5.05 20.86 -41.23
C MET A 28 6.05 20.13 -40.33
N LEU A 29 7.28 19.98 -40.83
CA LEU A 29 8.44 19.64 -40.01
C LEU A 29 8.69 20.75 -38.98
N LYS A 30 7.97 20.71 -37.86
CA LYS A 30 8.37 21.43 -36.65
C LYS A 30 9.50 20.66 -36.00
N LYS A 31 10.67 21.27 -36.08
CA LYS A 31 11.88 20.99 -35.30
C LYS A 31 11.48 20.64 -33.86
N LYS A 32 11.74 19.38 -33.50
CA LYS A 32 11.55 18.79 -32.18
C LYS A 32 12.52 19.46 -31.21
N ASP A 33 12.01 20.31 -30.34
CA ASP A 33 12.61 20.64 -29.04
C ASP A 33 11.49 21.00 -28.08
N SER A 34 11.60 20.51 -26.85
CA SER A 34 10.59 20.42 -25.77
C SER A 34 9.58 19.27 -25.87
N VAL A 35 10.08 18.04 -25.68
CA VAL A 35 9.26 16.99 -25.03
C VAL A 35 9.13 17.45 -23.57
N SER A 36 7.97 17.94 -23.17
CA SER A 36 7.63 17.87 -21.75
C SER A 36 7.43 16.39 -21.45
N GLU A 37 8.41 15.74 -20.84
CA GLU A 37 8.18 14.42 -20.27
C GLU A 37 7.02 14.57 -19.28
N ALA A 38 5.89 13.93 -19.59
CA ALA A 38 4.78 13.87 -18.67
C ALA A 38 5.25 13.04 -17.48
N VAL A 39 5.61 13.73 -16.41
CA VAL A 39 5.99 13.10 -15.14
C VAL A 39 4.74 12.44 -14.58
N LEU A 40 4.81 11.13 -14.35
CA LEU A 40 3.73 10.42 -13.68
C LEU A 40 3.64 10.87 -12.21
N PRO A 41 2.43 11.00 -11.66
CA PRO A 41 2.29 11.26 -10.24
C PRO A 41 2.91 10.12 -9.42
N PRO A 42 3.33 10.40 -8.17
CA PRO A 42 3.66 9.35 -7.21
C PRO A 42 2.49 8.39 -6.99
N SER A 43 2.79 7.18 -6.52
CA SER A 43 1.79 6.28 -5.95
C SER A 43 1.21 6.84 -4.64
N ASP A 44 0.21 6.17 -4.08
CA ASP A 44 -0.41 6.60 -2.82
C ASP A 44 0.56 6.52 -1.63
N ALA A 45 1.53 5.60 -1.68
CA ALA A 45 2.67 5.56 -0.75
C ALA A 45 3.70 6.69 -0.98
N GLY A 46 3.44 7.64 -1.89
CA GLY A 46 4.35 8.73 -2.20
C GLY A 46 5.56 8.33 -3.05
N ILE A 47 5.58 7.11 -3.61
CA ILE A 47 6.71 6.61 -4.40
C ILE A 47 6.62 7.12 -5.83
N THR A 48 7.62 7.89 -6.24
CA THR A 48 7.76 8.31 -7.64
C THR A 48 8.37 7.18 -8.47
N PRO A 49 7.71 6.70 -9.54
CA PRO A 49 8.25 5.61 -10.34
C PRO A 49 9.49 6.03 -11.12
N VAL A 50 10.43 5.10 -11.25
CA VAL A 50 11.59 5.24 -12.14
C VAL A 50 11.36 4.39 -13.38
N ILE A 51 11.52 4.98 -14.56
CA ILE A 51 11.53 4.22 -15.81
C ILE A 51 12.87 3.51 -15.92
N VAL A 52 12.83 2.18 -15.91
CA VAL A 52 14.01 1.35 -16.14
C VAL A 52 13.91 0.78 -17.55
N ASP A 53 14.88 1.13 -18.39
CA ASP A 53 14.99 0.56 -19.73
C ASP A 53 15.56 -0.85 -19.59
N GLY A 54 14.70 -1.86 -19.79
CA GLY A 54 15.15 -3.25 -19.83
C GLY A 54 16.14 -3.48 -20.97
N ALA A 55 17.07 -4.43 -20.80
CA ALA A 55 18.10 -4.72 -21.81
C ALA A 55 17.52 -5.25 -23.15
N ASN A 56 16.22 -5.56 -23.20
CA ASN A 56 15.51 -6.01 -24.39
C ASN A 56 14.68 -4.87 -25.01
N ASN A 57 14.53 -4.89 -26.34
CA ASN A 57 13.69 -3.94 -27.09
C ASN A 57 12.20 -4.00 -26.70
N GLY A 58 11.79 -5.04 -25.96
CA GLY A 58 10.44 -5.21 -25.47
C GLY A 58 10.17 -4.45 -24.17
N GLY A 59 11.17 -3.91 -23.48
CA GLY A 59 11.03 -3.20 -22.21
C GLY A 59 10.61 -4.07 -21.03
N ASN A 60 10.88 -5.38 -21.07
CA ASN A 60 10.75 -6.23 -19.88
C ASN A 60 11.95 -5.98 -18.98
N VAL A 61 11.68 -5.69 -17.70
CA VAL A 61 12.68 -5.44 -16.67
C VAL A 61 12.65 -6.60 -15.67
N THR A 62 13.83 -7.05 -15.26
CA THR A 62 14.01 -8.10 -14.25
C THR A 62 14.35 -7.49 -12.89
N CYS A 63 14.11 -8.23 -11.81
CA CYS A 63 14.51 -7.79 -10.46
C CYS A 63 16.03 -7.53 -10.34
N ALA A 64 16.85 -8.21 -11.14
CA ALA A 64 18.30 -7.96 -11.18
C ALA A 64 18.64 -6.61 -11.83
N GLU A 65 17.94 -6.24 -12.91
CA GLU A 65 18.08 -4.91 -13.53
C GLU A 65 17.59 -3.81 -12.59
N VAL A 66 16.51 -4.05 -11.84
CA VAL A 66 16.05 -3.15 -10.78
C VAL A 66 17.15 -2.97 -9.72
N ALA A 67 17.73 -4.06 -9.22
CA ALA A 67 18.82 -3.97 -8.24
C ALA A 67 19.99 -3.12 -8.76
N VAL A 68 20.39 -3.29 -10.02
CA VAL A 68 21.43 -2.46 -10.65
C VAL A 68 21.01 -0.99 -10.74
N ALA A 69 19.78 -0.71 -11.17
CA ALA A 69 19.28 0.65 -11.33
C ALA A 69 19.27 1.45 -10.02
N PHE A 70 19.03 0.77 -8.90
CA PHE A 70 19.03 1.36 -7.55
C PHE A 70 20.35 1.17 -6.79
N ASN A 71 21.43 0.72 -7.45
CA ASN A 71 22.75 0.46 -6.84
C ASN A 71 22.71 -0.51 -5.64
N LEU A 72 21.85 -1.52 -5.72
CA LEU A 72 21.68 -2.54 -4.70
C LEU A 72 22.61 -3.75 -4.95
N PRO A 73 22.97 -4.50 -3.90
CA PRO A 73 23.77 -5.72 -4.06
C PRO A 73 23.10 -6.76 -4.98
N ALA A 74 23.92 -7.55 -5.68
CA ALA A 74 23.41 -8.68 -6.44
C ALA A 74 22.67 -9.67 -5.52
N GLY A 75 21.48 -10.12 -5.93
CA GLY A 75 20.64 -11.00 -5.12
C GLY A 75 19.90 -10.30 -3.98
N TYR A 76 19.84 -8.95 -3.97
CA TYR A 76 19.05 -8.19 -3.01
C TYR A 76 17.57 -8.59 -3.02
N PHE A 77 17.02 -8.84 -4.21
CA PHE A 77 15.65 -9.30 -4.38
C PHE A 77 15.56 -10.82 -4.60
N LEU A 78 14.58 -11.44 -3.96
CA LEU A 78 13.98 -12.68 -4.44
C LEU A 78 12.95 -12.31 -5.52
N CYS A 79 13.17 -12.74 -6.76
CA CYS A 79 12.31 -12.33 -7.87
C CYS A 79 11.07 -13.21 -7.97
N GLY A 80 9.89 -12.59 -7.99
CA GLY A 80 8.64 -13.27 -8.35
C GLY A 80 8.52 -13.52 -9.84
N ASP A 81 7.43 -14.20 -10.21
CA ASP A 81 7.14 -14.49 -11.62
C ASP A 81 6.71 -13.23 -12.39
N LYS A 82 7.04 -13.22 -13.69
CA LYS A 82 6.53 -12.22 -14.63
C LYS A 82 5.17 -12.64 -15.15
N ILE A 83 4.12 -12.09 -14.58
CA ILE A 83 2.74 -12.48 -14.89
C ILE A 83 2.15 -11.52 -15.92
N ASP A 84 1.82 -12.04 -17.10
CA ASP A 84 1.21 -11.26 -18.18
C ASP A 84 -0.24 -10.89 -17.86
N PHE A 85 -0.65 -9.70 -18.28
CA PHE A 85 -2.01 -9.19 -18.11
C PHE A 85 -2.66 -9.01 -19.48
N ASN A 86 -3.65 -9.84 -19.77
CA ASN A 86 -4.33 -9.90 -21.05
C ASN A 86 -5.85 -9.91 -20.83
N ASP A 87 -6.58 -9.14 -21.65
CA ASP A 87 -8.05 -9.10 -21.62
C ASP A 87 -8.66 -8.84 -20.22
N GLY A 88 -7.97 -8.06 -19.40
CA GLY A 88 -8.44 -7.67 -18.05
C GLY A 88 -8.13 -8.68 -16.95
N ILE A 89 -7.38 -9.74 -17.24
CA ILE A 89 -7.01 -10.80 -16.29
C ILE A 89 -5.51 -11.11 -16.35
N PHE A 90 -4.98 -11.65 -15.25
CA PHE A 90 -3.61 -12.16 -15.19
C PHE A 90 -3.53 -13.62 -15.66
N ASP A 91 -2.54 -13.95 -16.47
CA ASP A 91 -2.29 -15.31 -17.00
C ASP A 91 -1.55 -16.23 -16.01
N GLY A 92 -1.61 -15.91 -14.72
CA GLY A 92 -0.92 -16.63 -13.64
C GLY A 92 -1.37 -16.12 -12.28
N GLU A 93 -0.86 -16.76 -11.23
CA GLU A 93 -1.21 -16.46 -9.84
C GLU A 93 -0.01 -15.84 -9.12
N PHE A 94 -0.28 -14.82 -8.30
CA PHE A 94 0.71 -14.28 -7.36
C PHE A 94 0.84 -15.20 -6.15
N PRO A 95 1.95 -15.14 -5.40
CA PRO A 95 2.10 -15.93 -4.18
C PRO A 95 0.95 -15.72 -3.20
N ASP A 96 0.52 -16.80 -2.52
CA ASP A 96 -0.51 -16.74 -1.48
C ASP A 96 -0.20 -15.67 -0.43
N GLY A 97 -1.15 -14.76 -0.18
CA GLY A 97 -1.01 -13.62 0.73
C GLY A 97 -0.65 -12.30 0.06
N LEU A 98 -0.32 -12.29 -1.24
CA LEU A 98 -0.18 -11.07 -2.04
C LEU A 98 -1.44 -10.83 -2.86
N ASN A 99 -2.28 -9.91 -2.39
CA ASN A 99 -3.49 -9.50 -3.11
C ASN A 99 -3.13 -8.46 -4.16
N VAL A 100 -3.64 -8.61 -5.38
CA VAL A 100 -3.38 -7.69 -6.49
C VAL A 100 -4.69 -7.34 -7.18
N MET A 101 -4.94 -6.04 -7.37
CA MET A 101 -6.10 -5.52 -8.09
C MET A 101 -5.66 -4.59 -9.21
N VAL A 102 -6.42 -4.60 -10.32
CA VAL A 102 -6.20 -3.68 -11.44
C VAL A 102 -7.47 -2.88 -11.70
N GLN A 103 -7.38 -1.57 -11.53
CA GLN A 103 -8.45 -0.61 -11.80
C GLN A 103 -8.30 -0.05 -13.22
N ASP A 104 -9.41 -0.02 -13.97
CA ASP A 104 -9.49 0.45 -15.36
C ASP A 104 -8.49 -0.19 -16.35
N GLY A 105 -7.94 -1.36 -16.01
CA GLY A 105 -6.90 -2.04 -16.80
C GLY A 105 -5.55 -1.32 -16.82
N VAL A 106 -5.34 -0.34 -15.94
CA VAL A 106 -4.20 0.58 -15.96
C VAL A 106 -3.53 0.74 -14.61
N TYR A 107 -4.31 0.93 -13.55
CA TYR A 107 -3.79 1.21 -12.22
C TYR A 107 -3.75 -0.06 -11.40
N VAL A 108 -2.60 -0.36 -10.83
CA VAL A 108 -2.32 -1.53 -10.00
C VAL A 108 -2.37 -1.11 -8.54
N GLU A 109 -2.98 -1.97 -7.74
CA GLU A 109 -2.96 -1.95 -6.28
C GLU A 109 -2.49 -3.32 -5.81
N PHE A 110 -1.64 -3.33 -4.78
CA PHE A 110 -1.30 -4.55 -4.07
C PHE A 110 -1.42 -4.37 -2.57
N SER A 111 -1.72 -5.45 -1.86
CA SER A 111 -1.77 -5.47 -0.41
C SER A 111 -1.43 -6.85 0.16
N MET A 112 -0.93 -6.85 1.38
CA MET A 112 -0.55 -8.01 2.15
C MET A 112 -1.00 -7.79 3.61
N ASP A 113 -1.66 -8.78 4.20
CA ASP A 113 -2.02 -8.71 5.62
C ASP A 113 -0.86 -9.17 6.52
N ALA A 114 0.00 -10.05 6.00
CA ALA A 114 1.21 -10.56 6.64
C ALA A 114 2.33 -10.75 5.60
N PRO A 115 3.61 -10.73 6.00
CA PRO A 115 4.73 -11.09 5.13
C PRO A 115 4.53 -12.46 4.48
N LEU A 116 4.97 -12.62 3.24
CA LEU A 116 4.97 -13.88 2.53
C LEU A 116 5.97 -14.84 3.17
N LEU A 117 5.52 -16.03 3.56
CA LEU A 117 6.40 -17.06 4.10
C LEU A 117 6.89 -17.96 2.97
N ILE A 118 8.15 -17.78 2.55
CA ILE A 118 8.79 -18.55 1.47
C ILE A 118 9.99 -19.27 2.06
N ASP A 119 9.97 -20.61 2.02
CA ASP A 119 11.01 -21.48 2.58
C ASP A 119 11.37 -21.16 4.05
N GLY A 120 10.37 -20.76 4.84
CA GLY A 120 10.54 -20.42 6.27
C GLY A 120 11.16 -19.04 6.52
N VAL A 121 11.24 -18.19 5.50
CA VAL A 121 11.72 -16.80 5.60
C VAL A 121 10.58 -15.85 5.21
N GLU A 122 10.41 -14.78 5.98
CA GLU A 122 9.42 -13.73 5.73
C GLU A 122 9.91 -12.76 4.64
N TYR A 123 9.04 -12.46 3.68
CA TYR A 123 9.30 -11.53 2.59
C TYR A 123 8.17 -10.51 2.42
N VAL A 124 8.52 -9.30 2.00
CA VAL A 124 7.60 -8.22 1.63
C VAL A 124 7.98 -7.66 0.26
N VAL A 125 7.11 -6.84 -0.35
CA VAL A 125 7.38 -6.27 -1.68
C VAL A 125 8.46 -5.19 -1.56
N GLY A 126 9.62 -5.43 -2.15
CA GLY A 126 10.71 -4.45 -2.22
C GLY A 126 10.71 -3.63 -3.51
N ALA A 127 10.11 -4.13 -4.60
CA ALA A 127 9.80 -3.32 -5.77
C ALA A 127 8.63 -3.91 -6.58
N ALA A 128 7.86 -3.06 -7.23
CA ALA A 128 6.86 -3.44 -8.22
C ALA A 128 7.28 -2.95 -9.61
N ILE A 129 7.37 -3.88 -10.57
CA ILE A 129 7.67 -3.60 -11.98
C ILE A 129 6.35 -3.61 -12.74
N VAL A 130 5.87 -2.43 -13.09
CA VAL A 130 4.59 -2.23 -13.79
C VAL A 130 4.86 -1.92 -15.25
N LYS A 131 4.67 -2.93 -16.09
CA LYS A 131 5.04 -2.85 -17.50
C LYS A 131 3.86 -2.48 -18.38
N GLY A 132 4.08 -1.52 -19.28
CA GLY A 132 3.18 -1.24 -20.40
C GLY A 132 3.95 -0.71 -21.60
N GLY A 133 3.57 -1.17 -22.81
CA GLY A 133 4.27 -0.78 -24.04
C GLY A 133 5.75 -1.19 -24.03
N ASN A 134 6.64 -0.27 -24.45
CA ASN A 134 8.07 -0.55 -24.65
C ASN A 134 8.95 -0.29 -23.41
N ALA A 135 8.37 0.01 -22.25
CA ALA A 135 9.10 0.32 -21.03
C ALA A 135 8.36 -0.23 -19.80
N ALA A 136 8.97 -0.10 -18.63
CA ALA A 136 8.35 -0.41 -17.35
C ALA A 136 8.61 0.72 -16.35
N ASN A 137 7.62 1.00 -15.52
CA ASN A 137 7.79 1.79 -14.32
C ASN A 137 8.18 0.87 -13.18
N VAL A 138 9.15 1.30 -12.39
CA VAL A 138 9.58 0.59 -11.19
C VAL A 138 9.29 1.45 -9.97
N TYR A 139 8.47 0.93 -9.08
CA TYR A 139 8.20 1.48 -7.76
C TYR A 139 9.09 0.73 -6.78
N PHE A 140 10.08 1.41 -6.19
CA PHE A 140 11.03 0.80 -5.27
C PHE A 140 10.70 1.20 -3.83
N TYR A 141 10.61 0.20 -2.95
CA TYR A 141 10.28 0.34 -1.54
C TYR A 141 11.50 -0.08 -0.70
N PRO A 142 12.34 0.88 -0.28
CA PRO A 142 13.45 0.58 0.64
C PRO A 142 12.91 -0.09 1.91
N GLY A 143 13.50 -1.21 2.32
CA GLY A 143 13.02 -2.00 3.47
C GLY A 143 11.77 -2.85 3.18
N GLY A 144 11.09 -2.61 2.07
CA GLY A 144 9.88 -3.30 1.65
C GLY A 144 8.57 -2.63 2.09
N SER A 145 7.47 -3.05 1.49
CA SER A 145 6.12 -2.55 1.77
C SER A 145 5.11 -3.69 1.75
N MET A 146 4.05 -3.53 2.54
CA MET A 146 2.91 -4.43 2.61
C MET A 146 1.81 -4.04 1.63
N GLY A 147 1.80 -2.80 1.12
CA GLY A 147 0.81 -2.38 0.14
C GLY A 147 1.07 -1.02 -0.46
N ASP A 148 0.60 -0.81 -1.68
CA ASP A 148 0.61 0.48 -2.36
C ASP A 148 -0.46 0.49 -3.47
N LYS A 149 -0.88 1.68 -3.88
CA LYS A 149 -2.00 1.91 -4.80
C LYS A 149 -1.66 2.97 -5.83
N ASN A 150 -2.46 3.01 -6.90
CA ASN A 150 -2.28 3.93 -8.02
C ASN A 150 -0.93 3.77 -8.76
N LEU A 151 -0.34 2.58 -8.70
CA LEU A 151 0.81 2.23 -9.53
C LEU A 151 0.34 2.15 -10.98
N SER A 152 1.09 2.72 -11.90
CA SER A 152 0.77 2.70 -13.33
C SER A 152 1.96 2.36 -14.21
N SER A 153 1.67 1.89 -15.41
CA SER A 153 2.67 1.72 -16.48
C SER A 153 3.15 3.08 -17.03
N PRO A 154 4.29 3.13 -17.74
CA PRO A 154 4.80 4.37 -18.32
C PRO A 154 3.79 5.08 -19.21
N VAL A 155 3.86 6.41 -19.28
CA VAL A 155 3.03 7.21 -20.20
C VAL A 155 3.35 6.88 -21.65
N ASN A 156 2.31 6.70 -22.44
CA ASN A 156 2.42 6.57 -23.89
C ASN A 156 2.47 7.96 -24.55
N ARG A 157 2.59 7.99 -25.89
CA ARG A 157 2.66 9.24 -26.67
C ARG A 157 1.43 10.16 -26.52
N SER A 158 0.31 9.66 -26.02
CA SER A 158 -0.90 10.44 -25.74
C SER A 158 -0.89 11.13 -24.37
N GLY A 159 0.18 10.94 -23.58
CA GLY A 159 0.32 11.54 -22.25
C GLY A 159 -0.47 10.80 -21.16
N LYS A 160 -1.04 9.64 -21.48
CA LYS A 160 -1.73 8.76 -20.53
C LYS A 160 -0.89 7.51 -20.27
N PRO A 161 -1.00 6.86 -19.10
CA PRO A 161 -0.39 5.56 -18.87
C PRO A 161 -0.74 4.57 -20.00
N ALA A 162 0.23 3.76 -20.40
CA ALA A 162 -0.03 2.62 -21.26
C ALA A 162 -0.91 1.58 -20.54
N GLY A 163 -1.61 0.75 -21.30
CA GLY A 163 -2.29 -0.41 -20.71
C GLY A 163 -1.28 -1.38 -20.10
N LEU A 164 -1.65 -1.97 -18.97
CA LEU A 164 -0.82 -2.97 -18.29
C LEU A 164 -0.59 -4.17 -19.22
N SER A 165 0.67 -4.58 -19.34
CA SER A 165 1.10 -5.73 -20.17
C SER A 165 1.59 -6.88 -19.31
N ASN A 166 2.37 -6.59 -18.26
CA ASN A 166 2.69 -7.54 -17.21
C ASN A 166 3.07 -6.84 -15.91
N LEU A 167 3.06 -7.63 -14.85
CA LEU A 167 3.43 -7.22 -13.51
C LEU A 167 4.46 -8.19 -12.95
N THR A 168 5.43 -7.68 -12.20
CA THR A 168 6.41 -8.49 -11.48
C THR A 168 6.72 -7.84 -10.15
N PHE A 169 6.70 -8.63 -9.07
CA PHE A 169 7.11 -8.18 -7.74
C PHE A 169 8.52 -8.69 -7.42
N CYS A 170 9.36 -7.78 -6.96
CA CYS A 170 10.69 -8.07 -6.43
C CYS A 170 10.54 -8.12 -4.90
N LEU A 171 10.76 -9.28 -4.29
CA LEU A 171 10.58 -9.47 -2.86
C LEU A 171 11.89 -9.23 -2.11
N VAL A 172 11.81 -8.64 -0.92
CA VAL A 172 12.95 -8.48 0.02
C VAL A 172 12.64 -9.17 1.32
N LYS A 173 13.68 -9.64 2.01
CA LYS A 173 13.51 -10.19 3.36
C LYS A 173 12.88 -9.13 4.25
N ALA A 174 11.84 -9.53 4.97
CA ALA A 174 11.12 -8.64 5.84
C ALA A 174 11.96 -8.38 7.11
N ASN A 175 12.11 -7.11 7.47
CA ASN A 175 12.54 -6.69 8.80
C ASN A 175 11.28 -6.24 9.55
N THR A 176 10.41 -7.19 9.88
CA THR A 176 9.08 -6.91 10.39
C THR A 176 9.10 -6.46 11.83
N LEU A 177 8.46 -5.33 12.09
CA LEU A 177 8.03 -4.94 13.42
C LEU A 177 6.57 -5.32 13.59
N VAL A 178 6.23 -5.87 14.75
CA VAL A 178 4.85 -6.07 15.18
C VAL A 178 4.53 -5.15 16.34
N ILE A 179 3.30 -4.67 16.34
CA ILE A 179 2.78 -3.71 17.31
C ILE A 179 1.59 -4.36 17.99
N ALA A 180 1.68 -4.47 19.31
CA ALA A 180 0.61 -5.01 20.13
C ALA A 180 0.46 -4.20 21.41
N THR A 181 -0.76 -3.99 21.84
CA THR A 181 -1.06 -3.20 23.04
C THR A 181 -2.12 -3.86 23.89
N LYS A 182 -2.02 -3.64 25.19
CA LYS A 182 -3.15 -3.77 26.10
C LYS A 182 -3.23 -2.52 26.95
N THR A 183 -4.44 -1.99 27.07
CA THR A 183 -4.73 -0.86 27.95
C THR A 183 -5.93 -1.15 28.81
N TYR A 184 -5.92 -0.70 30.06
CA TYR A 184 -7.13 -0.63 30.85
C TYR A 184 -7.95 0.60 30.45
N LEU A 185 -9.27 0.47 30.56
CA LEU A 185 -10.23 1.53 30.27
C LEU A 185 -10.95 1.92 31.55
N ALA A 186 -11.19 3.21 31.72
CA ALA A 186 -11.94 3.75 32.84
C ALA A 186 -12.96 4.80 32.38
N VAL A 187 -13.94 5.09 33.22
CA VAL A 187 -14.92 6.16 33.03
C VAL A 187 -14.85 7.15 34.19
N PRO A 188 -15.08 8.46 33.96
CA PRO A 188 -15.22 9.42 35.06
C PRO A 188 -16.39 9.03 35.98
N VAL A 189 -16.18 9.16 37.29
CA VAL A 189 -17.24 8.95 38.28
C VAL A 189 -18.17 10.16 38.29
N GLU A 190 -19.47 9.92 38.12
CA GLU A 190 -20.47 11.00 38.07
C GLU A 190 -20.48 11.80 39.38
N GLY A 191 -20.31 13.12 39.28
CA GLY A 191 -20.30 14.03 40.42
C GLY A 191 -18.94 14.18 41.12
N GLU A 192 -17.88 13.54 40.63
CA GLU A 192 -16.51 13.68 41.13
C GLU A 192 -15.59 14.27 40.05
N GLU A 193 -14.82 15.31 40.37
CA GLU A 193 -14.01 16.03 39.36
C GLU A 193 -12.75 15.26 38.89
N VAL A 194 -12.23 14.32 39.68
CA VAL A 194 -10.92 13.68 39.43
C VAL A 194 -10.90 12.17 39.70
N SER A 195 -12.07 11.54 39.76
CA SER A 195 -12.19 10.11 40.07
C SER A 195 -12.61 9.32 38.85
N TYR A 196 -12.06 8.12 38.72
CA TYR A 196 -12.29 7.23 37.60
C TYR A 196 -12.56 5.80 38.09
N GLU A 197 -13.49 5.11 37.43
CA GLU A 197 -13.79 3.70 37.67
C GLU A 197 -13.34 2.86 36.47
N ARG A 198 -12.53 1.83 36.73
CA ARG A 198 -12.04 0.91 35.69
C ARG A 198 -13.18 -0.01 35.23
N ILE A 199 -13.47 0.04 33.93
CA ILE A 199 -14.61 -0.68 33.33
C ILE A 199 -14.21 -1.89 32.49
N GLY A 200 -12.91 -2.06 32.21
CA GLY A 200 -12.43 -3.16 31.39
C GLY A 200 -11.05 -2.88 30.79
N TRP A 201 -10.81 -3.47 29.64
CA TRP A 201 -9.59 -3.26 28.86
C TRP A 201 -9.89 -3.23 27.36
N ALA A 202 -8.97 -2.63 26.62
CA ALA A 202 -8.87 -2.76 25.18
C ALA A 202 -7.48 -3.29 24.81
N VAL A 203 -7.40 -3.89 23.64
CA VAL A 203 -6.21 -4.53 23.08
C VAL A 203 -6.07 -4.15 21.61
N SER A 204 -4.86 -4.29 21.06
CA SER A 204 -4.71 -4.33 19.61
C SER A 204 -5.52 -5.48 19.03
N GLY A 205 -6.33 -5.19 18.01
CA GLY A 205 -6.87 -6.21 17.13
C GLY A 205 -5.78 -6.79 16.21
N GLY A 206 -6.19 -7.31 15.06
CA GLY A 206 -5.29 -7.76 14.01
C GLY A 206 -5.05 -9.27 14.02
N LEU A 207 -3.82 -9.67 13.70
CA LEU A 207 -3.42 -11.06 13.54
C LEU A 207 -3.14 -11.73 14.89
N GLY A 208 -3.14 -13.07 14.89
CA GLY A 208 -2.79 -13.87 16.07
C GLY A 208 -3.81 -13.81 17.22
N VAL A 209 -4.95 -13.14 17.02
CA VAL A 209 -6.05 -13.10 17.98
C VAL A 209 -6.60 -14.52 18.17
N SER A 210 -6.61 -15.01 19.40
CA SER A 210 -7.24 -16.28 19.74
C SER A 210 -8.73 -16.09 19.98
N GLU A 211 -9.56 -16.97 19.41
CA GLU A 211 -11.00 -17.05 19.70
C GLU A 211 -11.30 -17.81 21.01
N GLU A 212 -10.29 -18.43 21.63
CA GLU A 212 -10.43 -19.08 22.93
C GLU A 212 -10.50 -18.06 24.08
N TYR A 213 -11.02 -18.50 25.22
CA TYR A 213 -11.11 -17.68 26.44
C TYR A 213 -9.73 -17.10 26.82
N GLY A 214 -9.59 -15.77 26.80
CA GLY A 214 -8.30 -15.13 26.97
C GLY A 214 -8.33 -13.60 26.88
N LEU A 215 -7.15 -13.00 26.67
CA LEU A 215 -7.03 -11.55 26.52
C LEU A 215 -7.54 -11.04 25.16
N HIS A 216 -7.66 -11.95 24.17
CA HIS A 216 -7.99 -11.66 22.77
C HIS A 216 -7.11 -10.56 22.15
N MET A 217 -5.85 -10.47 22.57
CA MET A 217 -4.89 -9.49 22.07
C MET A 217 -4.23 -10.00 20.79
N GLY A 218 -4.37 -9.24 19.72
CA GLY A 218 -3.68 -9.46 18.46
C GLY A 218 -2.44 -8.60 18.32
N TYR A 219 -1.78 -8.72 17.18
CA TYR A 219 -0.67 -7.87 16.77
C TYR A 219 -0.88 -7.41 15.32
N ASN A 220 -0.23 -6.30 14.96
CA ASN A 220 -0.28 -5.73 13.62
C ASN A 220 1.14 -5.49 13.12
N TYR A 221 1.41 -5.80 11.85
CA TYR A 221 2.69 -5.50 11.24
C TYR A 221 2.82 -4.00 10.96
N TYR A 222 3.99 -3.45 11.22
CA TYR A 222 4.35 -2.10 10.79
C TYR A 222 4.81 -2.12 9.32
N ASP A 223 4.18 -1.29 8.49
CA ASP A 223 4.64 -0.99 7.13
C ASP A 223 5.44 0.31 7.11
N PHE A 224 6.75 0.21 6.87
CA PHE A 224 7.65 1.36 6.79
C PHE A 224 7.30 2.36 5.68
N ASN A 225 6.55 1.93 4.66
CA ASN A 225 6.20 2.77 3.52
C ASN A 225 4.68 2.94 3.37
N GLY A 226 3.90 2.57 4.39
CA GLY A 226 2.43 2.54 4.34
C GLY A 226 1.76 3.36 5.43
N GLU A 227 0.44 3.48 5.33
CA GLU A 227 -0.40 3.99 6.41
C GLU A 227 -0.58 2.90 7.47
N ASN A 228 -0.21 3.20 8.71
CA ASN A 228 -0.35 2.26 9.83
C ASN A 228 -1.44 2.75 10.77
N GLU A 229 -2.67 2.29 10.52
CA GLU A 229 -3.83 2.54 11.37
C GLU A 229 -4.52 1.21 11.70
N PHE A 230 -4.60 0.90 12.99
CA PHE A 230 -5.12 -0.37 13.49
C PHE A 230 -6.26 -0.14 14.48
N GLU A 231 -7.17 -1.11 14.55
CA GLU A 231 -8.27 -1.06 15.52
C GLU A 231 -7.77 -1.30 16.95
N LEU A 232 -8.19 -0.42 17.86
CA LEU A 232 -8.16 -0.67 19.29
C LEU A 232 -9.49 -1.31 19.68
N VAL A 233 -9.45 -2.55 20.14
CA VAL A 233 -10.64 -3.39 20.32
C VAL A 233 -10.87 -3.64 21.80
N LYS A 234 -12.08 -3.37 22.28
CA LYS A 234 -12.50 -3.76 23.63
C LYS A 234 -12.76 -5.26 23.67
N ALA A 235 -12.25 -5.91 24.71
CA ALA A 235 -12.42 -7.34 24.90
C ALA A 235 -12.73 -7.66 26.37
N THR A 236 -13.41 -8.79 26.56
CA THR A 236 -13.59 -9.44 27.86
C THR A 236 -12.79 -10.73 27.88
N LEU A 237 -12.84 -11.52 28.94
CA LEU A 237 -12.16 -12.82 28.93
C LEU A 237 -12.82 -13.83 27.97
N GLY A 238 -14.09 -13.64 27.63
CA GLY A 238 -14.86 -14.63 26.85
C GLY A 238 -15.26 -14.19 25.46
N ALA A 239 -15.00 -12.94 25.09
CA ALA A 239 -15.36 -12.40 23.78
C ALA A 239 -14.65 -11.09 23.48
N ILE A 240 -14.47 -10.84 22.19
CA ILE A 240 -14.21 -9.52 21.61
C ILE A 240 -15.53 -8.76 21.53
N GLU A 241 -15.59 -7.54 22.08
CA GLU A 241 -16.81 -6.71 22.06
C GLU A 241 -16.88 -5.81 20.81
N GLY A 242 -15.72 -5.39 20.29
CA GLY A 242 -15.62 -4.59 19.07
C GLY A 242 -14.64 -3.40 19.21
N PRO A 243 -14.45 -2.63 18.12
CA PRO A 243 -13.57 -1.47 18.12
C PRO A 243 -14.11 -0.37 19.05
N VAL A 244 -13.19 0.30 19.75
CA VAL A 244 -13.46 1.44 20.64
C VAL A 244 -12.54 2.63 20.39
N GLY A 245 -11.65 2.52 19.41
CA GLY A 245 -10.64 3.50 19.12
C GLY A 245 -9.65 3.02 18.07
N THR A 246 -8.58 3.77 17.91
CA THR A 246 -7.54 3.54 16.91
C THR A 246 -6.15 3.53 17.52
N ILE A 247 -5.24 2.82 16.86
CA ILE A 247 -3.80 2.84 17.09
C ILE A 247 -3.16 3.29 15.79
N LYS A 248 -2.58 4.49 15.78
CA LYS A 248 -1.87 5.07 14.64
C LYS A 248 -0.39 5.03 14.88
N VAL A 249 0.36 4.64 13.86
CA VAL A 249 1.81 4.48 13.98
C VAL A 249 2.49 5.22 12.84
N SER A 250 3.56 5.93 13.15
CA SER A 250 4.39 6.59 12.16
C SER A 250 5.83 6.66 12.64
N ASP A 251 6.77 6.85 11.73
CA ASP A 251 8.16 7.10 12.08
C ASP A 251 8.65 8.45 11.57
N TYR A 252 9.66 9.00 12.23
CA TYR A 252 10.30 10.26 11.85
C TYR A 252 11.73 10.36 12.35
N TRP A 253 12.49 11.28 11.75
CA TRP A 253 13.88 11.54 12.10
C TRP A 253 14.04 12.89 12.81
N VAL A 254 14.79 12.90 13.92
CA VAL A 254 15.22 14.12 14.63
C VAL A 254 16.70 14.04 14.88
N GLU A 255 17.48 15.01 14.37
CA GLU A 255 18.93 15.14 14.64
C GLU A 255 19.75 13.84 14.40
N ASN A 256 19.32 13.00 13.45
CA ASN A 256 19.83 11.66 13.09
C ASN A 256 19.39 10.48 13.97
N GLU A 257 18.49 10.69 14.91
CA GLU A 257 17.81 9.63 15.63
C GLU A 257 16.48 9.31 14.93
N HIS A 258 16.19 8.02 14.76
CA HIS A 258 14.97 7.53 14.13
C HIS A 258 13.99 7.11 15.23
N PHE A 259 12.79 7.67 15.21
CA PHE A 259 11.76 7.41 16.20
C PHE A 259 10.53 6.79 15.57
N LEU A 260 9.93 5.84 16.29
CA LEU A 260 8.57 5.37 16.07
C LEU A 260 7.63 6.08 17.06
N GLU A 261 6.56 6.68 16.56
CA GLU A 261 5.48 7.25 17.37
C GLU A 261 4.21 6.41 17.24
N VAL A 262 3.73 5.91 18.37
CA VAL A 262 2.48 5.14 18.49
C VAL A 262 1.47 6.00 19.24
N VAL A 263 0.40 6.40 18.56
CA VAL A 263 -0.70 7.21 19.08
C VAL A 263 -1.94 6.33 19.24
N MET A 264 -2.55 6.33 20.42
CA MET A 264 -3.81 5.64 20.66
C MET A 264 -4.88 6.65 21.04
N GLU A 265 -6.04 6.55 20.39
CA GLU A 265 -7.18 7.43 20.57
C GLU A 265 -8.44 6.58 20.81
N ILE A 266 -9.32 7.06 21.68
CA ILE A 266 -10.64 6.46 21.90
C ILE A 266 -11.64 7.23 21.04
N ASP A 267 -12.56 6.53 20.37
CA ASP A 267 -13.57 7.20 19.56
C ASP A 267 -14.47 8.09 20.42
N GLU A 268 -14.82 9.28 19.93
CA GLU A 268 -15.61 10.28 20.66
C GLU A 268 -17.00 9.76 21.12
N GLY A 269 -17.48 8.67 20.51
CA GLY A 269 -18.72 7.99 20.91
C GLY A 269 -18.63 7.28 22.26
N PHE A 270 -17.42 7.05 22.79
CA PHE A 270 -17.20 6.43 24.10
C PHE A 270 -16.72 7.47 25.12
N ASN A 271 -17.36 7.48 26.29
CA ASN A 271 -16.91 8.29 27.42
C ASN A 271 -15.80 7.58 28.23
N TYR A 272 -14.85 6.97 27.53
CA TYR A 272 -13.76 6.22 28.15
C TYR A 272 -12.50 7.06 28.21
N VAL A 273 -11.63 6.75 29.16
CA VAL A 273 -10.24 7.20 29.21
C VAL A 273 -9.32 5.99 29.31
N PHE A 274 -8.11 6.14 28.80
CA PHE A 274 -7.03 5.21 29.04
C PHE A 274 -6.59 5.27 30.50
N ASP A 275 -6.38 4.10 31.08
CA ASP A 275 -5.66 3.84 32.32
C ASP A 275 -4.35 3.09 31.97
N ASP A 276 -3.76 2.29 32.85
CA ASP A 276 -2.49 1.57 32.59
C ASP A 276 -2.43 0.96 31.18
N THR A 277 -1.46 1.41 30.39
CA THR A 277 -1.23 1.00 28.99
C THR A 277 0.12 0.32 28.87
N TYR A 278 0.14 -0.81 28.17
CA TYR A 278 1.32 -1.64 27.94
C TYR A 278 1.46 -1.88 26.44
N LEU A 279 2.61 -1.53 25.88
CA LEU A 279 2.88 -1.55 24.44
C LEU A 279 4.09 -2.43 24.14
N TYR A 280 3.91 -3.36 23.20
CA TYR A 280 4.98 -4.12 22.57
C TYR A 280 5.22 -3.60 21.15
N VAL A 281 6.49 -3.34 20.85
CA VAL A 281 7.03 -3.06 19.52
C VAL A 281 8.31 -3.87 19.39
N GLY A 282 8.39 -4.74 18.39
CA GLY A 282 9.57 -5.60 18.20
C GLY A 282 9.31 -6.67 17.16
N SER A 283 10.16 -7.69 17.08
CA SER A 283 9.88 -8.82 16.17
C SER A 283 8.72 -9.68 16.64
N LEU A 284 8.09 -10.38 15.69
CA LEU A 284 7.05 -11.37 16.00
C LEU A 284 7.59 -12.50 16.90
N ALA A 285 8.85 -12.91 16.72
CA ALA A 285 9.46 -13.97 17.51
C ALA A 285 9.55 -13.63 19.02
N GLY A 286 9.69 -12.35 19.36
CA GLY A 286 9.68 -11.87 20.75
C GLY A 286 8.28 -11.65 21.34
N TYR A 287 7.22 -11.73 20.53
CA TYR A 287 5.86 -11.45 20.97
C TYR A 287 5.18 -12.70 21.58
N GLU A 288 4.97 -12.69 22.90
CA GLU A 288 4.37 -13.83 23.62
C GLU A 288 2.85 -13.70 23.87
N GLY A 289 2.22 -12.58 23.48
CA GLY A 289 0.77 -12.37 23.45
C GLY A 289 -0.03 -12.41 24.77
N ARG A 290 0.50 -12.94 25.87
CA ARG A 290 -0.21 -12.98 27.17
C ARG A 290 0.40 -12.05 28.22
N TRP A 291 1.72 -11.95 28.23
CA TRP A 291 2.45 -11.30 29.32
C TRP A 291 2.64 -9.80 29.09
N HIS A 292 1.57 -9.08 28.75
CA HIS A 292 1.58 -7.63 28.50
C HIS A 292 2.30 -6.79 29.58
N ARG A 293 2.30 -7.22 30.84
CA ARG A 293 3.01 -6.51 31.93
C ARG A 293 4.53 -6.54 31.83
N VAL A 294 5.09 -7.40 30.99
CA VAL A 294 6.54 -7.43 30.72
C VAL A 294 6.90 -6.70 29.43
N PHE A 295 5.93 -6.07 28.76
CA PHE A 295 6.21 -5.31 27.55
C PHE A 295 7.16 -4.14 27.86
N PRO A 296 8.09 -3.80 26.96
CA PRO A 296 9.16 -2.86 27.28
C PRO A 296 8.68 -1.43 27.56
N TRP A 297 7.51 -1.05 27.02
CA TRP A 297 6.94 0.29 27.19
C TRP A 297 5.61 0.22 27.92
N SER A 298 5.48 1.01 28.99
CA SER A 298 4.22 1.18 29.72
C SER A 298 4.03 2.61 30.22
N ILE A 299 2.77 3.00 30.36
CA ILE A 299 2.33 4.22 31.04
C ILE A 299 1.31 3.77 32.09
N GLU A 300 1.62 3.95 33.37
CA GLU A 300 0.83 3.46 34.49
C GLU A 300 0.41 4.60 35.43
N GLY A 301 -0.77 4.49 36.03
CA GLY A 301 -1.27 5.42 37.05
C GLY A 301 -1.68 6.81 36.55
N VAL A 302 -1.86 6.99 35.23
CA VAL A 302 -2.22 8.28 34.62
C VAL A 302 -3.44 8.11 33.73
N PHE A 303 -4.58 8.70 34.07
CA PHE A 303 -5.75 8.71 33.20
C PHE A 303 -5.59 9.71 32.04
N SER A 304 -5.96 9.34 30.81
CA SER A 304 -5.87 10.24 29.64
C SER A 304 -6.87 9.89 28.56
N ALA A 305 -7.29 10.89 27.78
CA ALA A 305 -8.10 10.69 26.57
C ALA A 305 -7.29 10.10 25.40
N SER A 306 -5.96 10.26 25.41
CA SER A 306 -5.05 9.70 24.40
C SER A 306 -3.78 9.14 25.01
N ARG A 307 -3.12 8.22 24.29
CA ARG A 307 -1.78 7.72 24.61
C ARG A 307 -0.82 8.00 23.48
N VAL A 308 0.40 8.37 23.83
CA VAL A 308 1.47 8.58 22.87
C VAL A 308 2.73 7.92 23.42
N PHE A 309 3.33 7.02 22.65
CA PHE A 309 4.65 6.47 22.90
C PHE A 309 5.59 6.97 21.81
N ARG A 310 6.77 7.44 22.21
CA ARG A 310 7.86 7.81 21.30
C ARG A 310 9.03 6.91 21.62
N ILE A 311 9.35 6.03 20.69
CA ILE A 311 10.30 4.94 20.87
C ILE A 311 11.45 5.17 19.90
N ASN A 312 12.68 5.23 20.40
CA ASN A 312 13.83 5.26 19.51
C ASN A 312 14.00 3.86 18.89
N PHE A 313 14.19 3.79 17.56
CA PHE A 313 14.38 2.51 16.86
C PHE A 313 15.54 1.69 17.41
N ASP A 314 16.59 2.34 17.94
CA ASP A 314 17.73 1.67 18.57
C ASP A 314 17.36 0.93 19.87
N GLU A 315 16.21 1.23 20.47
CA GLU A 315 15.66 0.54 21.65
C GLU A 315 14.80 -0.67 21.29
N ILE A 316 14.41 -0.82 20.02
CA ILE A 316 13.52 -1.88 19.57
C ILE A 316 14.32 -3.17 19.37
N THR A 317 13.86 -4.24 20.02
CA THR A 317 14.47 -5.57 19.86
C THR A 317 13.85 -6.29 18.67
N LEU A 318 14.69 -6.60 17.68
CA LEU A 318 14.37 -7.46 16.52
C LEU A 318 14.80 -8.91 16.78
#